data_AF-A0A8J3M3D9-F1
#
_entry.id   AF-A0A8J3M3D9-F1
#
_cell.length_a   1.000
_cell.length_b   1.000
_cell.length_c   1.000
_cell.angle_alpha   90.00
_cell.angle_beta   90.00
_cell.angle_gamma   90.00
#
_symmetry.space_group_name_H-M   'P 1'
#
loop_
_entity.id
_entity.type
_entity.pdbx_description
1 polymer ?
#
loop_
_entity_poly.entity_id
_entity_poly.type
_entity_poly.pdbx_seq_one_letter_code
_entity_poly.pdbx_strand_id
1 'polypeptide(L)' 'MCFNSPAPVAAAPVLASTTSGEANRAADVEALLRRRRAGAAANVFTSPTGIPATPKLGVPA' A
#
# COMPACT_ATOMS: atom_id res chain seq x y z
N MET A 1 23.69 -17.47 19.19
CA MET A 1 23.51 -16.17 18.54
C MET A 1 22.02 -15.83 18.60
N CYS A 2 21.59 -14.98 19.54
CA CYS A 2 20.17 -14.68 19.75
C CYS A 2 19.73 -13.55 18.81
N PHE A 3 18.71 -13.81 17.98
CA PHE A 3 18.14 -12.83 17.06
C PHE A 3 17.28 -11.84 17.85
N ASN A 4 17.84 -10.64 18.05
CA ASN A 4 17.14 -9.51 18.64
C ASN A 4 16.29 -8.85 17.54
N SER A 5 15.15 -9.43 17.20
CA SER A 5 14.22 -8.83 16.24
C SER A 5 13.45 -7.69 16.92
N PRO A 6 13.54 -6.43 16.43
CA PRO A 6 12.78 -5.33 17.01
C PRO A 6 11.29 -5.58 16.85
N ALA A 7 10.53 -5.39 17.94
CA ALA A 7 9.09 -5.54 17.94
C ALA A 7 8.44 -4.58 16.91
N PRO A 8 7.38 -4.99 16.20
CA PRO A 8 6.70 -4.13 15.26
C PRO A 8 6.11 -2.93 16.00
N VAL A 9 6.55 -1.73 15.64
CA VAL A 9 6.01 -0.48 16.17
C VAL A 9 4.60 -0.32 15.64
N ALA A 10 3.61 -0.24 16.54
CA ALA A 10 2.23 -0.01 16.18
C ALA A 10 2.09 1.33 15.43
N ALA A 11 1.41 1.31 14.29
CA ALA A 11 1.18 2.52 13.50
C ALA A 11 0.37 3.54 14.32
N ALA A 12 0.78 4.81 14.26
CA ALA A 12 0.09 5.89 14.97
C ALA A 12 -1.36 6.06 14.46
N PRO A 13 -2.31 6.49 15.32
CA PRO A 13 -3.69 6.71 14.93
C PRO A 13 -3.81 7.78 13.84
N VAL A 14 -4.60 7.50 12.80
CA VAL A 14 -4.91 8.49 11.76
C VAL A 14 -5.99 9.43 12.29
N LEU A 15 -5.63 10.68 12.55
CA LEU A 15 -6.56 11.72 12.98
C LEU A 15 -7.40 12.21 11.79
N ALA A 16 -8.67 12.56 12.06
CA ALA A 16 -9.54 13.19 11.07
C ALA A 16 -9.03 14.60 10.70
N SER A 17 -9.30 15.03 9.47
CA SER A 17 -8.97 16.39 9.00
C SER A 17 -9.62 17.43 9.90
N THR A 18 -8.86 18.43 10.34
CA THR A 18 -9.36 19.47 11.27
C THR A 18 -10.03 20.62 10.54
N THR A 19 -9.75 20.77 9.24
CA THR A 19 -10.31 21.81 8.38
C THR A 19 -10.80 21.25 7.04
N SER A 20 -11.74 21.96 6.41
CA SER A 20 -12.26 21.60 5.09
C SER A 20 -11.18 21.63 3.99
N GLY A 21 -10.19 22.53 4.11
CA GLY A 21 -9.05 22.58 3.19
C GLY A 21 -8.15 21.35 3.26
N GLU A 22 -7.92 20.82 4.46
CA GLU A 22 -7.19 19.56 4.67
C GLU A 22 -7.96 18.36 4.11
N ALA A 23 -9.29 18.34 4.30
CA ALA A 23 -10.15 17.26 3.80
C ALA A 23 -10.11 17.18 2.26
N ASN A 24 -10.17 18.33 1.57
CA ASN A 24 -10.11 18.36 0.11
C ASN A 24 -8.75 17.87 -0.41
N ARG A 25 -7.64 18.29 0.20
CA ARG A 25 -6.30 17.81 -0.17
C ARG A 25 -6.15 16.32 0.07
N ALA A 26 -6.68 15.80 1.16
CA ALA A 26 -6.68 14.37 1.45
C ALA A 26 -7.47 13.59 0.39
N ALA A 27 -8.63 14.10 -0.04
CA ALA A 27 -9.44 13.51 -1.09
C ALA A 27 -8.70 13.49 -2.45
N ASP A 28 -8.01 14.56 -2.81
CA ASP A 28 -7.21 14.65 -4.04
C ASP A 28 -6.06 13.62 -4.03
N VAL A 29 -5.34 13.54 -2.90
CA VAL A 29 -4.26 12.56 -2.71
C VAL A 29 -4.79 11.13 -2.78
N GLU A 30 -5.93 10.85 -2.16
CA GLU A 30 -6.56 9.54 -2.23
C GLU A 30 -6.96 9.18 -3.66
N ALA A 31 -7.55 10.11 -4.42
CA ALA A 31 -7.91 9.91 -5.81
C ALA A 31 -6.68 9.59 -6.68
N LEU A 32 -5.56 10.29 -6.46
CA LEU A 32 -4.27 10.01 -7.12
C LEU A 32 -3.74 8.62 -6.77
N LEU A 33 -3.79 8.23 -5.49
CA LEU A 33 -3.36 6.90 -5.05
C LEU A 33 -4.22 5.79 -5.64
N ARG A 34 -5.55 5.96 -5.70
CA ARG A 34 -6.47 5.01 -6.36
C ARG A 34 -6.11 4.83 -7.84
N ARG A 35 -5.87 5.92 -8.57
CA ARG A 35 -5.43 5.86 -9.98
C ARG A 35 -4.10 5.13 -10.14
N ARG A 36 -3.11 5.43 -9.29
CA ARG A 36 -1.80 4.76 -9.32
C ARG A 36 -1.91 3.27 -9.02
N ARG A 37 -2.74 2.87 -8.05
CA ARG A 37 -3.00 1.45 -7.74
C ARG A 37 -3.65 0.72 -8.91
N ALA A 38 -4.60 1.36 -9.60
CA ALA A 38 -5.20 0.78 -10.80
C ALA A 38 -4.17 0.58 -11.93
N GLY A 39 -3.30 1.57 -12.16
CA GLY A 39 -2.21 1.45 -13.13
C GLY A 39 -1.16 0.39 -12.73
N ALA A 40 -0.82 0.30 -11.45
CA ALA A 40 0.08 -0.74 -10.94
C ALA A 40 -0.52 -2.14 -11.11
N ALA A 41 -1.80 -2.31 -10.82
CA ALA A 41 -2.50 -3.58 -11.05
C ALA A 41 -2.50 -3.95 -12.54
N ALA A 42 -2.80 -2.99 -13.43
CA ALA A 42 -2.72 -3.20 -14.87
C ALA A 42 -1.32 -3.65 -15.31
N ASN A 43 -0.27 -2.96 -14.82
CA ASN A 43 1.12 -3.33 -15.11
C ASN A 43 1.46 -4.74 -14.63
N VAL A 44 0.94 -5.19 -13.47
CA VAL A 44 1.14 -6.57 -12.99
C VAL A 44 0.46 -7.56 -13.94
N PHE A 45 -0.80 -7.32 -14.31
CA PHE A 45 -1.55 -8.20 -15.23
C PHE A 45 -0.94 -8.27 -16.62
N THR A 46 -0.34 -7.17 -17.12
CA THR A 46 0.26 -7.11 -18.47
C THR A 46 1.76 -7.34 -18.49
N SER A 47 2.41 -7.52 -17.33
CA SER A 47 3.85 -7.76 -17.28
C SER A 47 4.17 -9.17 -17.82
N PRO A 48 5.36 -9.37 -18.43
CA PRO A 48 5.81 -10.69 -18.87
C PRO A 48 5.90 -11.72 -17.74
N THR A 49 6.04 -11.23 -16.50
CA THR A 49 6.13 -12.04 -15.27
C THR A 49 4.75 -12.40 -14.71
N GLY A 50 3.68 -11.71 -15.14
CA GLY A 50 2.30 -11.96 -14.73
C GLY A 50 2.03 -11.76 -13.23
N ILE A 51 0.87 -12.23 -12.76
CA ILE A 51 0.63 -12.41 -11.32
C ILE A 51 1.51 -13.59 -10.89
N PRO A 52 2.42 -13.45 -9.91
CA PRO A 52 3.17 -14.59 -9.40
C PRO A 52 2.18 -15.66 -8.94
N ALA A 53 2.26 -16.85 -9.54
CA ALA A 53 1.40 -17.99 -9.24
C ALA A 53 1.77 -18.62 -7.89
N THR A 54 1.81 -17.83 -6.82
CA THR A 54 1.99 -18.34 -5.47
C THR A 54 0.63 -18.33 -4.77
N PRO A 55 0.15 -19.48 -4.27
CA PRO A 55 -1.14 -19.55 -3.57
C PRO A 55 -1.15 -18.78 -2.24
N LYS A 56 -0.02 -18.19 -1.83
CA LYS A 56 0.14 -17.39 -0.62
C LYS A 56 1.06 -16.20 -0.90
N LEU A 57 0.60 -15.00 -0.54
CA LEU A 57 1.41 -13.79 -0.55
C LEU A 57 2.59 -13.98 0.44
N GLY A 58 3.83 -13.86 -0.04
CA GLY A 58 5.03 -13.83 0.82
C GLY A 58 5.92 -15.08 0.84
N VAL A 59 5.66 -16.08 -0.01
CA VAL A 59 6.57 -17.23 -0.19
C VAL A 59 7.27 -17.08 -1.54
N PRO A 60 8.62 -17.22 -1.62
CA PRO A 60 9.31 -17.20 -2.91
C PRO A 60 8.85 -18.37 -3.78
N ALA A 61 8.88 -18.13 -5.10
CA ALA A 61 8.50 -19.11 -6.13
C ALA A 61 9.34 -20.39 -6.05
#